data_AF-Q72BH5-F1
#
_entry.id   AF-Q72BH5-F1
#
_cell.length_a   1.000
_cell.length_b   1.000
_cell.length_c   1.000
_cell.angle_alpha   90.00
_cell.angle_beta   90.00
_cell.angle_gamma   90.00
#
_symmetry.space_group_name_H-M   'P 1'
#
loop_
_entity.id
_entity.type
_entity.pdbx_description
1 polymer ?
#
loop_
_entity_poly.entity_id
_entity_poly.type
_entity_poly.pdbx_seq_one_letter_code
_entity_poly.pdbx_strand_id
1 'polypeptide(L)' 'MTTIVGHNELVRRAASFVLDEHREHPDRSFDSLSEEASMRFNLGPLDSEALRRILCDEKAEEAH' A
#
# COMPACT_ATOMS: atom_id res chain seq x y z
N MET A 1 0.48 -26.79 -2.86
CA MET A 1 -0.43 -25.83 -3.51
C MET A 1 -0.83 -24.80 -2.47
N THR A 2 -0.29 -23.59 -2.52
CA THR A 2 -0.64 -22.50 -1.59
C THR A 2 -1.09 -21.28 -2.40
N THR A 3 -2.38 -21.26 -2.69
CA THR A 3 -3.11 -20.19 -3.38
C THR A 3 -3.51 -19.10 -2.38
N ILE A 4 -2.53 -18.58 -1.62
CA ILE A 4 -2.71 -17.39 -0.76
C ILE A 4 -2.01 -16.16 -1.38
N VAL A 5 -1.26 -16.35 -2.48
CA VAL A 5 -0.41 -15.31 -3.08
C VAL A 5 -1.18 -14.27 -3.90
N GLY A 6 -2.30 -14.63 -4.56
CA GLY A 6 -2.93 -13.75 -5.57
C GLY A 6 -3.58 -12.47 -5.05
N HIS A 7 -4.18 -12.48 -3.85
CA HIS A 7 -4.76 -11.26 -3.25
C HIS A 7 -3.68 -10.32 -2.71
N ASN A 8 -2.56 -10.89 -2.29
CA ASN A 8 -1.46 -10.14 -1.70
C ASN A 8 -0.62 -9.42 -2.77
N GLU A 9 -0.62 -9.88 -4.02
CA GLU A 9 0.15 -9.26 -5.11
C GLU A 9 -0.35 -7.87 -5.48
N LEU A 10 -1.68 -7.65 -5.57
CA LEU A 10 -2.23 -6.33 -5.86
C LEU A 10 -1.94 -5.35 -4.72
N VAL A 11 -2.17 -5.78 -3.48
CA VAL A 11 -1.87 -4.99 -2.28
C VAL A 11 -0.38 -4.67 -2.18
N ARG A 12 0.52 -5.63 -2.44
CA ARG A 12 1.98 -5.37 -2.47
C ARG A 12 2.38 -4.41 -3.58
N ARG A 13 1.81 -4.57 -4.77
CA ARG A 13 2.14 -3.71 -5.92
C ARG A 13 1.66 -2.28 -5.70
N ALA A 14 0.49 -2.14 -5.09
CA ALA A 14 -0.03 -0.86 -4.63
C ALA A 14 0.84 -0.28 -3.51
N ALA A 15 1.25 -1.07 -2.51
CA ALA A 15 2.15 -0.61 -1.45
C ALA A 15 3.50 -0.15 -2.00
N SER A 16 4.13 -0.92 -2.90
CA SER A 16 5.35 -0.50 -3.58
C SER A 16 5.15 0.78 -4.39
N PHE A 17 4.02 0.93 -5.08
CA PHE A 17 3.72 2.17 -5.81
C PHE A 17 3.60 3.37 -4.86
N VAL A 18 2.90 3.23 -3.74
CA VAL A 18 2.77 4.28 -2.73
C VAL A 18 4.13 4.64 -2.11
N LEU A 19 4.99 3.64 -1.85
CA LEU A 19 6.33 3.87 -1.31
C LEU A 19 7.23 4.59 -2.31
N ASP A 20 7.19 4.19 -3.59
CA ASP A 20 7.97 4.80 -4.66
C ASP A 20 7.53 6.27 -4.86
N GLU A 21 6.22 6.51 -4.98
CA GLU A 21 5.64 7.85 -5.07
C GLU A 21 5.94 8.70 -3.84
N HIS A 22 5.92 8.14 -2.62
CA HIS A 22 6.28 8.91 -1.42
C HIS A 22 7.78 9.22 -1.38
N ARG A 23 8.61 8.38 -1.98
CA ARG A 23 10.06 8.60 -2.08
C ARG A 23 10.39 9.70 -3.09
N GLU A 24 9.67 9.76 -4.19
CA GLU A 24 9.78 10.80 -5.22
C GLU A 24 9.07 12.10 -4.81
N HIS A 25 7.97 11.98 -4.06
CA HIS A 25 7.14 13.06 -3.56
C HIS A 25 6.85 12.92 -2.06
N PRO A 26 7.84 13.21 -1.19
CA PRO A 26 7.66 13.13 0.27
C PRO A 26 6.61 14.12 0.80
N ASP A 27 6.24 15.11 0.00
CA ASP A 27 5.17 16.08 0.29
C ASP A 27 3.77 15.45 0.20
N ARG A 28 3.61 14.33 -0.54
CA ARG A 28 2.34 13.63 -0.65
C ARG A 28 2.11 12.71 0.55
N SER A 29 0.91 12.81 1.11
CA SER A 29 0.48 11.94 2.19
C SER A 29 0.16 10.53 1.69
N PHE A 30 0.56 9.52 2.48
CA PHE A 30 0.22 8.12 2.25
C PHE A 30 -1.27 7.88 2.08
N ASP A 31 -2.12 8.69 2.72
CA ASP A 31 -3.57 8.58 2.60
C ASP A 31 -4.03 8.85 1.16
N SER A 32 -3.59 9.97 0.56
CA SER A 32 -3.88 10.29 -0.85
C SER A 32 -3.30 9.26 -1.82
N LEU A 33 -2.06 8.80 -1.59
CA LEU A 33 -1.43 7.78 -2.42
C LEU A 33 -2.13 6.42 -2.28
N SER A 34 -2.59 6.07 -1.08
CA SER A 34 -3.34 4.84 -0.79
C SER A 34 -4.72 4.87 -1.45
N GLU A 35 -5.41 6.01 -1.44
CA GLU A 35 -6.68 6.18 -2.17
C GLU A 35 -6.47 6.05 -3.68
N GLU A 36 -5.44 6.71 -4.22
CA GLU A 36 -5.11 6.65 -5.65
C GLU A 36 -4.71 5.23 -6.08
N ALA A 37 -3.91 4.54 -5.27
CA ALA A 37 -3.56 3.15 -5.49
C ALA A 37 -4.79 2.23 -5.37
N SER A 38 -5.72 2.51 -4.46
CA SER A 38 -6.95 1.73 -4.34
C SER A 38 -7.81 1.84 -5.60
N MET A 39 -7.93 3.03 -6.17
CA MET A 39 -8.62 3.23 -7.44
C MET A 39 -7.86 2.62 -8.63
N ARG A 40 -6.53 2.77 -8.66
CA ARG A 40 -5.66 2.34 -9.77
C ARG A 40 -5.54 0.81 -9.87
N PHE A 41 -5.43 0.13 -8.73
CA PHE A 41 -5.29 -1.33 -8.66
C PHE A 41 -6.62 -2.05 -8.44
N ASN A 42 -7.74 -1.31 -8.40
CA ASN A 42 -9.08 -1.83 -8.13
C ASN A 42 -9.14 -2.59 -6.79
N LEU A 43 -8.50 -2.02 -5.76
CA LEU A 43 -8.48 -2.59 -4.42
C LEU A 43 -9.88 -2.49 -3.81
N GLY A 44 -10.37 -3.59 -3.26
CA GLY A 44 -11.58 -3.57 -2.46
C GLY A 44 -11.35 -2.93 -1.08
N PRO A 45 -12.40 -2.66 -0.31
CA PRO A 45 -12.28 -2.11 1.04
C PRO A 45 -11.39 -2.97 1.97
N LEU A 46 -11.38 -4.29 1.78
CA LEU A 46 -10.47 -5.22 2.48
C LEU A 46 -9.00 -5.02 2.08
N ASP A 47 -8.73 -4.87 0.78
CA ASP A 47 -7.39 -4.64 0.23
C ASP A 47 -6.82 -3.28 0.66
N SER A 48 -7.64 -2.23 0.63
CA SER A 48 -7.25 -0.89 1.09
C SER A 48 -6.89 -0.89 2.58
N GLU A 49 -7.63 -1.63 3.40
CA GLU A 49 -7.32 -1.77 4.83
C GLU A 49 -6.00 -2.54 5.05
N ALA A 50 -5.76 -3.61 4.28
CA ALA A 50 -4.51 -4.34 4.30
C ALA A 50 -3.31 -3.48 3.87
N LEU A 51 -3.47 -2.68 2.81
CA LEU A 51 -2.45 -1.75 2.33
C LEU A 51 -2.09 -0.70 3.39
N ARG A 52 -3.10 -0.05 4.00
CA ARG A 52 -2.88 0.91 5.09
C ARG A 52 -2.19 0.28 6.28
N ARG A 53 -2.48 -0.99 6.57
CA ARG A 53 -1.85 -1.72 7.68
C ARG A 53 -0.38 -2.00 7.43
N ILE A 54 0.00 -2.41 6.22
CA ILE A 54 1.40 -2.61 5.81
C ILE A 54 2.17 -1.28 5.89
N LEU A 55 1.59 -0.20 5.35
CA LEU A 55 2.22 1.13 5.39
C LEU A 55 2.38 1.67 6.82
N CYS A 56 1.42 1.40 7.70
CA CYS A 56 1.49 1.78 9.13
C CYS A 56 2.58 0.99 9.88
N ASP A 57 2.72 -0.30 9.59
CA ASP A 57 3.75 -1.17 10.16
C ASP A 57 5.14 -0.73 9.71
N GLU A 58 5.33 -0.44 8.42
CA GLU A 58 6.60 0.01 7.86
C GLU A 58 7.01 1.40 8.35
N LYS A 59 6.04 2.32 8.52
CA LYS A 59 6.23 3.60 9.21
C LYS A 59 6.65 3.43 10.68
N ALA A 60 6.15 2.41 11.35
CA ALA A 60 6.47 2.15 12.74
C ALA A 60 7.88 1.57 12.91
N GLU A 61 8.35 0.77 11.94
CA GLU A 61 9.72 0.23 11.95
C GLU A 61 10.78 1.29 11.61
N GLU A 62 10.50 2.27 10.75
CA GLU A 62 11.46 3.37 10.48
C GLU A 62 11.56 4.42 11.61
N ALA A 63 10.69 4.34 12.63
CA ALA A 63 10.65 5.28 13.76
C ALA A 63 11.37 4.77 15.03
N HIS A 64 12.12 3.66 14.96
CA HIS A 64 12.88 3.08 16.08
C HIS A 64 14.38 3.10 15.83
#